data_AF-A0A961JWY4-F1
#
_entry.id   AF-A0A961JWY4-F1
#
_cell.length_a   1.000
_cell.length_b   1.000
_cell.length_c   1.000
_cell.angle_alpha   90.00
_cell.angle_beta   90.00
_cell.angle_gamma   90.00
#
_symmetry.space_group_name_H-M   'P 1'
#
loop_
_entity.id
_entity.type
_entity.pdbx_description
1 polymer ?
#
loop_
_entity_poly.entity_id
_entity_poly.type
_entity_poly.pdbx_seq_one_letter_code
_entity_poly.pdbx_strand_id
1 'polypeptide(L)' 'MTGYLMRIVAFALLSGFLVILVWHVPRLDLGGVVAVTLLLAAYDLFIAPSDSR' A
#
# COMPACT_ATOMS: atom_id res chain seq x y z
N MET A 1 5.24 20.69 -2.80
CA MET A 1 3.81 20.33 -2.99
C MET A 1 3.61 18.98 -3.68
N THR A 2 4.60 18.44 -4.41
CA THR A 2 4.50 17.17 -5.15
C THR A 2 4.74 15.91 -4.31
N GLY A 3 5.67 15.91 -3.34
CA GLY A 3 6.08 14.68 -2.63
C GLY A 3 4.98 13.97 -1.84
N TYR A 4 4.22 14.70 -1.03
CA TYR A 4 3.14 14.10 -0.21
C TYR A 4 1.99 13.59 -1.07
N LEU A 5 1.61 14.35 -2.10
CA LEU A 5 0.57 13.94 -3.05
C LEU A 5 0.99 12.69 -3.83
N MET A 6 2.26 12.61 -4.25
CA MET A 6 2.82 11.43 -4.93
C MET A 6 2.73 10.17 -4.05
N ARG A 7 3.07 10.29 -2.76
CA ARG A 7 3.01 9.16 -1.81
C ARG A 7 1.57 8.65 -1.63
N ILE A 8 0.61 9.56 -1.50
CA ILE A 8 -0.82 9.21 -1.40
C ILE A 8 -1.29 8.50 -2.67
N VAL A 9 -0.97 9.05 -3.85
CA VAL A 9 -1.37 8.46 -5.14
C VAL A 9 -0.75 7.08 -5.32
N ALA A 10 0.54 6.91 -5.00
CA ALA A 10 1.21 5.62 -5.07
C ALA A 10 0.55 4.57 -4.16
N PHE A 11 0.21 4.96 -2.92
CA PHE A 11 -0.49 4.07 -2.00
C PHE A 11 -1.91 3.72 -2.45
N ALA A 12 -2.65 4.69 -3.01
CA ALA A 12 -3.99 4.46 -3.56
C ALA A 12 -3.97 3.48 -4.74
N LEU A 13 -3.01 3.63 -5.65
CA LEU A 13 -2.84 2.73 -6.80
C LEU A 13 -2.41 1.33 -6.36
N LEU A 14 -1.43 1.24 -5.44
CA LEU A 14 -0.97 -0.01 -4.85
C LEU A 14 -2.15 -0.77 -4.22
N SER A 15 -2.86 -0.11 -3.30
CA SER A 15 -3.97 -0.71 -2.57
C SER A 15 -5.13 -1.10 -3.48
N GLY A 16 -5.52 -0.24 -4.43
CA GLY A 16 -6.56 -0.55 -5.41
C GLY A 16 -6.23 -1.80 -6.24
N PHE A 17 -5.00 -1.90 -6.74
CA PHE A 17 -4.57 -3.08 -7.49
C PHE A 17 -4.57 -4.36 -6.64
N LEU A 18 -4.07 -4.29 -5.41
CA LEU A 18 -4.03 -5.43 -4.49
C LEU A 18 -5.43 -5.93 -4.11
N VAL A 19 -6.39 -5.04 -3.91
CA VAL A 19 -7.80 -5.41 -3.67
C VAL A 19 -8.37 -6.13 -4.89
N ILE A 20 -8.13 -5.63 -6.10
CA ILE A 20 -8.56 -6.29 -7.34
C ILE A 20 -7.93 -7.69 -7.46
N LEU A 21 -6.63 -7.81 -7.15
CA LEU A 21 -5.92 -9.08 -7.21
C LEU A 21 -6.49 -10.12 -6.23
N VAL A 22 -6.77 -9.72 -4.99
CA VAL A 22 -7.37 -10.59 -3.97
C VAL A 22 -8.79 -11.00 -4.36
N TRP A 23 -9.57 -10.11 -4.98
CA TRP A 23 -10.91 -10.45 -5.45
C TRP A 23 -10.86 -11.40 -6.64
N HIS A 24 -9.98 -11.15 -7.61
CA HIS A 24 -9.86 -11.99 -8.80
C HIS A 24 -9.28 -13.37 -8.48
N VAL A 25 -8.38 -13.46 -7.51
CA VAL A 25 -7.71 -14.69 -7.09
C VAL A 25 -7.83 -14.86 -5.57
N PRO A 26 -9.00 -15.31 -5.06
CA PRO A 26 -9.30 -15.34 -3.62
C PRO A 26 -8.57 -16.48 -2.90
N ARG A 27 -7.26 -16.31 -2.71
CA ARG A 27 -6.39 -17.21 -1.94
C ARG A 27 -6.13 -16.63 -0.55
N LEU A 28 -6.33 -17.44 0.49
CA LEU A 28 -6.10 -17.01 1.88
C LEU A 28 -4.65 -16.60 2.13
N ASP A 29 -3.71 -17.35 1.59
CA ASP A 29 -2.27 -17.09 1.72
C ASP A 29 -1.88 -15.75 1.07
N LEU A 30 -2.47 -15.47 -0.11
CA LEU A 30 -2.33 -14.18 -0.78
C LEU A 30 -2.92 -13.05 0.07
N GLY A 31 -4.14 -13.22 0.59
CA GLY A 31 -4.79 -12.22 1.44
C GLY A 31 -3.96 -11.84 2.66
N GLY A 32 -3.30 -12.82 3.30
CA GLY A 32 -2.37 -12.58 4.41
C GLY A 32 -1.17 -11.72 4.00
N VAL A 33 -0.50 -12.08 2.91
CA VAL A 33 0.65 -11.30 2.39
C VAL A 33 0.23 -9.89 1.97
N VAL A 34 -0.92 -9.74 1.31
CA VAL A 34 -1.49 -8.45 0.92
C VAL A 34 -1.79 -7.58 2.15
N ALA A 35 -2.40 -8.14 3.19
CA ALA A 35 -2.72 -7.41 4.41
C ALA A 35 -1.45 -6.88 5.09
N VAL A 36 -0.42 -7.73 5.25
CA VAL A 36 0.88 -7.32 5.82
C VAL A 36 1.53 -6.23 4.97
N THR A 37 1.50 -6.37 3.65
CA THR A 37 2.05 -5.38 2.72
C THR A 37 1.36 -4.03 2.86
N LEU A 38 0.02 -4.00 2.94
CA LEU A 38 -0.74 -2.76 3.11
C LEU A 38 -0.49 -2.11 4.47
N LEU A 39 -0.35 -2.90 5.54
CA LEU A 39 0.00 -2.37 6.86
C LEU A 39 1.38 -1.73 6.86
N LEU A 40 2.39 -2.37 6.25
CA LEU A 40 3.74 -1.81 6.11
C LEU A 40 3.74 -0.53 5.26
N ALA A 41 3.04 -0.54 4.13
CA ALA A 41 2.96 0.63 3.25
C ALA A 41 2.19 1.79 3.92
N ALA A 42 1.15 1.50 4.70
CA ALA A 42 0.44 2.50 5.49
C ALA A 42 1.32 3.04 6.62
N TYR A 43 2.10 2.18 7.28
CA TYR A 43 3.09 2.60 8.27
C TYR A 43 4.10 3.57 7.66
N ASP A 44 4.63 3.28 6.46
CA ASP A 44 5.51 4.21 5.76
C ASP A 44 4.83 5.56 5.48
N LEU A 45 3.59 5.52 4.99
CA LEU A 45 2.85 6.72 4.59
C LEU A 45 2.55 7.66 5.79
N PHE A 46 2.17 7.11 6.94
CA PHE A 46 1.65 7.88 8.06
C PHE A 46 2.63 8.06 9.22
N ILE A 47 3.57 7.13 9.42
CA ILE A 47 4.40 7.08 10.64
C ILE A 47 5.88 7.17 10.34
N ALA A 48 6.36 6.57 9.24
CA ALA A 48 7.78 6.63 8.92
C ALA A 48 8.21 8.08 8.62
N PRO A 49 9.33 8.55 9.21
CA PRO A 49 9.90 9.84 8.88
C PRO A 49 10.19 9.89 7.38
N SER A 50 9.59 10.85 6.68
CA SER A 50 9.83 11.07 5.25
C SER A 50 11.19 11.74 5.02
N ASP A 51 12.26 11.18 5.58
CA ASP A 51 13.63 11.65 5.38
C ASP A 51 14.01 11.36 3.92
N SER A 52 13.60 12.28 3.06
CA SER A 52 13.95 12.34 1.65
C SER A 52 15.39 12.85 1.56
N ARG A 53 16.37 11.98 1.86
CA ARG A 53 17.78 12.19 1.50
C ARG A 53 18.02 11.80 0.04
#